data_AF-A0A2N9YH05-F1
#
_entry.id   AF-A0A2N9YH05-F1
#
_cell.length_a   1.000
_cell.length_b   1.000
_cell.length_c   1.000
_cell.angle_alpha   90.00
_cell.angle_beta   90.00
_cell.angle_gamma   90.00
#
_symmetry.space_group_name_H-M   'P 1'
#
loop_
_entity.id
_entity.type
_entity.pdbx_description
1 polymer ?
#
loop_
_entity_poly.entity_id
_entity_poly.type
_entity_poly.pdbx_seq_one_letter_code
_entity_poly.pdbx_strand_id
1 'polypeptide(L)'
;MSLTVDFPNIFYVSVLTARENLAKHAWLTERWHLLGVVPVYEYQDTERTVLLETTEGQQYLWTGFAIELHEDEIENYARNLKMPTFCLYVICHGDETEEPIPFLITLSRDEADSYSKEGLRVYDIAMPAEIHRWIERYVLKHRPQTSEKQGHQIPPPHEHIIVASKSIIDRSNNG
;
A
#
# COMPACT_ATOMS: atom_id res chain seq x y z
N MET A 1 22.67 -6.70 26.86
CA MET A 1 21.88 -5.46 26.75
C MET A 1 21.53 -5.31 25.29
N SER A 2 20.36 -5.83 24.87
CA SER A 2 19.93 -5.71 23.46
C SER A 2 19.56 -4.26 23.21
N LEU A 3 20.29 -3.60 22.32
CA LEU A 3 19.84 -2.36 21.71
C LEU A 3 18.74 -2.75 20.73
N THR A 4 17.50 -2.81 21.19
CA THR A 4 16.36 -2.72 20.26
C THR A 4 16.38 -1.30 19.74
N VAL A 5 17.02 -1.11 18.58
CA VAL A 5 16.85 0.13 17.82
C VAL A 5 15.37 0.18 17.46
N ASP A 6 14.65 1.13 18.06
CA ASP A 6 13.28 1.41 17.68
C ASP A 6 13.27 1.70 16.18
N PHE A 7 12.40 0.98 15.46
CA PHE A 7 12.35 1.15 14.02
C PHE A 7 11.52 2.41 13.78
N PRO A 8 11.99 3.35 12.95
CA PRO A 8 11.27 4.61 12.76
C PRO A 8 9.87 4.32 12.24
N ASN A 9 8.85 4.77 12.96
CA ASN A 9 7.45 4.68 12.54
C ASN A 9 6.98 5.96 11.83
N ILE A 10 7.84 6.97 11.69
CA ILE A 10 7.57 8.20 10.96
C ILE A 10 8.46 8.28 9.70
N PHE A 11 7.89 8.70 8.58
CA PHE A 11 8.59 8.95 7.32
C PHE A 11 8.15 10.28 6.73
N TYR A 12 9.08 11.23 6.56
CA TYR A 12 8.75 12.56 6.05
C TYR A 12 8.61 12.57 4.52
N VAL A 13 7.62 13.32 4.04
CA VAL A 13 7.34 13.45 2.62
C VAL A 13 6.92 14.87 2.23
N SER A 14 7.03 15.17 0.95
CA SER A 14 6.38 16.30 0.31
C SER A 14 5.42 15.81 -0.77
N VAL A 15 4.42 16.62 -1.12
CA VAL A 15 3.42 16.31 -2.15
C VAL A 15 3.60 17.24 -3.33
N LEU A 16 3.57 16.69 -4.55
CA LEU A 16 3.58 17.48 -5.78
C LEU A 16 2.18 17.58 -6.35
N THR A 17 1.72 18.80 -6.62
CA THR A 17 0.48 19.06 -7.35
C THR A 17 0.77 19.89 -8.60
N ALA A 18 -0.14 19.86 -9.56
CA ALA A 18 -0.02 20.66 -10.76
C ALA A 18 -1.35 21.25 -11.18
N ARG A 19 -1.30 22.47 -11.68
CA ARG A 19 -2.36 23.13 -12.40
C ARG A 19 -2.00 23.18 -13.87
N GLU A 20 -2.83 22.58 -14.70
CA GLU A 20 -2.73 22.62 -16.15
C GLU A 20 -3.69 23.67 -16.70
N ASN A 21 -3.19 24.58 -17.53
CA ASN A 21 -3.98 25.62 -18.17
C ASN A 21 -4.66 25.07 -19.43
N LEU A 22 -5.99 25.03 -19.42
CA LEU A 22 -6.81 24.51 -20.50
C LEU A 22 -7.35 25.64 -21.40
N ALA A 23 -6.44 26.45 -21.95
CA ALA A 23 -6.76 27.63 -22.76
C ALA A 23 -7.63 27.37 -24.02
N LYS A 24 -7.85 26.11 -24.39
CA LYS A 24 -8.63 25.70 -25.58
C LYS A 24 -10.06 25.25 -25.27
N HIS A 25 -10.47 25.21 -23.99
CA HIS A 25 -11.80 24.74 -23.59
C HIS A 25 -12.66 25.91 -23.05
N ALA A 26 -13.82 26.14 -23.65
CA ALA A 26 -14.66 27.31 -23.36
C ALA A 26 -15.33 27.31 -21.97
N TRP A 27 -15.29 26.19 -21.25
CA TRP A 27 -16.01 25.98 -19.98
C TRP A 27 -15.14 25.40 -18.86
N LEU A 28 -13.88 25.05 -19.15
CA LEU A 28 -12.92 24.55 -18.16
C LEU A 28 -11.57 25.22 -18.44
N THR A 29 -11.22 26.18 -17.60
CA THR A 29 -10.01 27.02 -17.79
C THR A 29 -8.76 26.35 -17.26
N GLU A 30 -8.91 25.44 -16.30
CA GLU A 30 -7.81 24.76 -15.65
C GLU A 30 -8.20 23.35 -15.20
N ARG A 31 -7.20 22.50 -15.03
CA ARG A 31 -7.33 21.16 -14.47
C ARG A 31 -6.23 20.93 -13.47
N TRP A 32 -6.61 20.39 -12.32
CA TRP A 32 -5.68 20.07 -11.25
C TRP A 32 -5.33 18.58 -11.21
N HIS A 33 -4.07 18.31 -10.88
CA HIS A 33 -3.52 16.97 -10.75
C HIS A 33 -2.71 16.85 -9.46
N LEU A 34 -2.77 15.68 -8.83
CA LEU A 34 -1.80 15.28 -7.83
C LEU A 34 -0.74 14.42 -8.52
N LEU A 35 0.48 14.93 -8.63
CA LEU A 35 1.54 14.32 -9.43
C LEU A 35 2.24 13.17 -8.69
N GLY A 36 2.41 13.30 -7.37
CA GLY A 36 3.06 12.26 -6.60
C GLY A 36 3.53 12.72 -5.23
N VAL A 37 4.28 11.83 -4.58
CA VAL A 37 4.84 12.04 -3.24
C VAL A 37 6.36 11.86 -3.30
N VAL A 38 7.09 12.75 -2.66
CA VAL A 38 8.54 12.82 -2.67
C VAL A 38 9.07 12.55 -1.26
N PRO A 39 9.89 11.50 -1.05
CA PRO A 39 10.61 11.28 0.20
C PRO A 39 11.48 12.48 0.58
N VAL A 40 11.45 12.90 1.85
CA VAL A 40 12.39 13.90 2.39
C VAL A 40 13.07 13.37 3.64
N TYR A 41 14.31 13.82 3.89
CA TYR A 41 15.12 13.29 5.00
C TYR A 41 14.79 13.93 6.34
N GLU A 42 14.31 15.18 6.33
CA GLU A 42 14.05 15.97 7.52
C GLU A 42 12.66 16.61 7.41
N TYR A 43 12.05 16.86 8.56
CA TYR A 43 10.80 17.61 8.62
C TYR A 43 11.03 19.05 8.16
N GLN A 44 10.04 19.59 7.46
CA GLN A 44 9.99 20.97 7.01
C GLN A 44 8.66 21.56 7.45
N ASP A 45 8.57 22.86 7.65
CA ASP A 45 7.27 23.48 7.93
C ASP A 45 6.32 23.29 6.75
N THR A 46 5.01 23.26 7.04
CA THR A 46 3.99 23.15 5.99
C THR A 46 3.94 24.42 5.17
N GLU A 47 4.40 24.32 3.92
CA GLU A 47 4.44 25.43 2.97
C GLU A 47 4.10 24.94 1.57
N ARG A 48 3.52 25.82 0.75
CA ARG A 48 3.36 25.62 -0.69
C ARG A 48 4.31 26.53 -1.45
N THR A 49 5.17 25.95 -2.27
CA THR A 49 6.10 26.68 -3.14
C THR A 49 5.85 26.36 -4.61
N VAL A 50 6.03 27.35 -5.49
CA VAL A 50 6.01 27.12 -6.94
C VAL A 50 7.32 26.46 -7.34
N LEU A 51 7.26 25.24 -7.87
CA LEU A 51 8.42 24.48 -8.30
C LEU A 51 8.74 24.70 -9.78
N LEU A 52 7.70 24.83 -10.59
CA LEU A 52 7.82 25.07 -12.03
C LEU A 52 6.65 25.94 -12.50
N GLU A 53 6.95 26.92 -13.33
CA GLU A 53 5.95 27.74 -14.01
C GLU A 53 6.25 27.79 -15.51
N THR A 54 5.25 27.43 -16.31
CA THR A 54 5.31 27.45 -17.76
C THR A 54 4.02 28.06 -18.33
N THR A 55 3.98 28.26 -19.64
CA THR A 55 2.75 28.67 -20.32
C THR A 55 1.64 27.61 -20.24
N GLU A 56 2.01 26.34 -20.06
CA GLU A 56 1.08 25.22 -19.99
C GLU A 56 0.51 25.01 -18.58
N GLY A 57 1.12 25.61 -17.55
CA GLY A 57 0.67 25.43 -16.19
C GLY A 57 1.74 25.68 -15.14
N GLN A 58 1.42 25.31 -13.90
CA GLN A 58 2.30 25.42 -12.75
C GLN A 58 2.35 24.11 -11.98
N GLN A 59 3.51 23.81 -11.39
CA GLN A 59 3.67 22.73 -10.42
C GLN A 59 4.02 23.32 -9.06
N TYR A 60 3.48 22.71 -8.02
CA TYR A 60 3.64 23.14 -6.64
C TYR A 60 4.21 22.00 -5.80
N LEU A 61 5.13 22.35 -4.90
CA LEU A 61 5.63 21.48 -3.86
C LEU A 61 4.99 21.87 -2.54
N TRP A 62 4.35 20.91 -1.89
CA TRP A 62 3.79 21.03 -0.56
C TRP A 62 4.66 20.27 0.44
N THR A 63 5.25 20.98 1.39
CA THR A 63 6.14 20.42 2.42
C THR A 63 5.40 20.16 3.74
N GLY A 64 6.09 19.54 4.69
CA GLY A 64 5.61 19.40 6.07
C GLY A 64 4.62 18.27 6.30
N PHE A 65 4.72 17.21 5.51
CA PHE A 65 3.94 15.99 5.70
C PHE A 65 4.79 14.86 6.26
N ALA A 66 4.12 13.97 6.97
CA ALA A 66 4.70 12.74 7.47
C ALA A 66 3.70 11.59 7.31
N ILE A 67 4.23 10.40 7.11
CA ILE A 67 3.48 9.15 7.20
C ILE A 67 3.84 8.55 8.54
N GLU A 68 2.84 8.26 9.36
CA GLU A 68 3.00 7.57 10.63
C GLU A 68 2.44 6.16 10.53
N LEU A 69 3.20 5.18 11.02
CA LEU A 69 2.78 3.79 11.11
C LEU A 69 2.36 3.45 12.53
N HIS A 70 1.30 2.68 12.63
CA HIS A 70 0.75 2.18 13.88
C HIS A 70 0.73 0.65 13.88
N GLU A 71 1.03 0.02 15.03
CA GLU A 71 1.12 -1.45 15.13
C GLU A 71 -0.24 -2.14 14.94
N ASP A 72 -1.33 -1.49 15.31
CA ASP A 72 -2.70 -1.99 15.13
C ASP A 72 -3.14 -2.02 13.65
N GLU A 73 -2.52 -1.21 12.80
CA GLU A 73 -2.76 -1.16 11.36
C GLU A 73 -1.86 -2.11 10.54
N ILE A 74 -1.05 -2.96 11.19
CA ILE A 74 -0.03 -3.79 10.52
C ILE A 74 -0.60 -4.71 9.43
N GLU A 75 -1.81 -5.22 9.61
CA GLU A 75 -2.47 -6.10 8.65
C GLU A 75 -2.98 -5.32 7.43
N ASN A 76 -3.31 -4.04 7.58
CA ASN A 76 -3.68 -3.16 6.47
C ASN A 76 -2.45 -2.84 5.62
N TYR A 77 -1.32 -2.52 6.26
CA TYR A 77 -0.04 -2.33 5.59
C TYR A 77 0.41 -3.57 4.82
N ALA A 78 0.29 -4.75 5.44
CA ALA A 78 0.67 -6.01 4.80
C ALA A 78 -0.24 -6.40 3.61
N ARG A 79 -1.51 -5.96 3.62
CA ARG A 79 -2.43 -6.14 2.50
C ARG A 79 -2.06 -5.21 1.35
N ASN A 80 -1.73 -3.96 1.65
CA ASN A 80 -1.29 -2.97 0.66
C ASN A 80 -0.04 -3.47 -0.09
N LEU A 81 0.94 -4.02 0.63
CA LEU A 81 2.14 -4.66 0.07
C LEU A 81 1.91 -5.92 -0.79
N LYS A 82 0.68 -6.42 -0.87
CA LYS A 82 0.32 -7.57 -1.74
C LYS A 82 -0.50 -7.15 -2.96
N MET A 83 -0.88 -5.87 -3.03
CA MET A 83 -1.65 -5.35 -4.16
C MET A 83 -0.78 -5.27 -5.43
N PRO A 84 -1.36 -5.44 -6.64
CA PRO A 84 -0.61 -5.31 -7.90
C PRO A 84 0.03 -3.93 -8.09
N THR A 85 -0.59 -2.89 -7.53
CA THR A 85 -0.08 -1.54 -7.47
C THR A 85 0.00 -1.16 -5.99
N PHE A 86 1.21 -0.94 -5.48
CA PHE A 86 1.40 -0.43 -4.11
C PHE A 86 0.94 1.02 -4.08
N CYS A 87 -0.15 1.27 -3.38
CA CYS A 87 -0.75 2.59 -3.32
C CYS A 87 -0.40 3.27 -1.99
N LEU A 88 -0.07 4.54 -2.10
CA LEU A 88 -0.10 5.49 -1.00
C LEU A 88 -1.29 6.42 -1.25
N TYR A 89 -2.01 6.79 -0.21
CA TYR A 89 -3.21 7.62 -0.32
C TYR A 89 -2.89 9.02 0.13
N VAL A 90 -3.13 10.00 -0.74
CA VAL A 90 -3.09 11.41 -0.37
C VAL A 90 -4.52 11.91 -0.24
N ILE A 91 -4.86 12.31 0.98
CA ILE A 91 -6.16 12.89 1.32
C ILE A 91 -6.01 14.40 1.19
N CYS A 92 -6.89 14.99 0.40
CA CYS A 92 -6.92 16.42 0.15
C CYS A 92 -8.25 17.01 0.59
N HIS A 93 -8.20 18.24 1.10
CA HIS A 93 -9.37 19.10 1.07
C HIS A 93 -9.68 19.45 -0.38
N GLY A 94 -10.97 19.46 -0.71
CA GLY A 94 -11.47 20.10 -1.91
C GLY A 94 -11.96 21.50 -1.57
N ASP A 95 -11.72 22.44 -2.46
CA ASP A 95 -12.39 23.74 -2.48
C ASP A 95 -13.32 23.84 -3.71
N GLU A 96 -13.86 25.03 -3.96
CA GLU A 96 -14.68 25.30 -5.16
C GLU A 96 -13.88 25.21 -6.47
N THR A 97 -12.55 25.21 -6.42
CA THR A 97 -11.64 25.30 -7.57
C THR A 97 -11.08 23.95 -8.03
N GLU A 98 -11.51 22.86 -7.39
CA GLU A 98 -10.99 21.51 -7.60
C GLU A 98 -9.49 21.35 -7.26
N GLU A 99 -8.86 22.36 -6.64
CA GLU A 99 -7.45 22.30 -6.23
C GLU A 99 -7.26 21.22 -5.15
N PRO A 100 -6.34 20.25 -5.33
CA PRO A 100 -5.96 19.33 -4.28
C PRO A 100 -5.09 20.06 -3.27
N ILE A 101 -5.65 20.34 -2.10
CA ILE A 101 -4.90 20.85 -0.94
C ILE A 101 -4.58 19.66 -0.03
N PRO A 102 -3.33 19.15 -0.01
CA PRO A 102 -2.99 17.95 0.75
C PRO A 102 -3.18 18.19 2.25
N PHE A 103 -3.80 17.23 2.91
CA PHE A 103 -4.14 17.27 4.33
C PHE A 103 -3.46 16.13 5.10
N LEU A 104 -3.55 14.90 4.58
CA LEU A 104 -3.01 13.70 5.23
C LEU A 104 -2.48 12.72 4.17
N ILE A 105 -1.43 11.98 4.54
CA ILE A 105 -0.90 10.89 3.73
C ILE A 105 -0.97 9.61 4.56
N THR A 106 -1.59 8.56 4.02
CA THR A 106 -1.71 7.27 4.70
C THR A 106 -1.37 6.09 3.78
N LEU A 107 -0.97 4.98 4.42
CA LEU A 107 -0.80 3.67 3.80
C LEU A 107 -1.96 2.72 4.11
N SER A 108 -2.92 3.15 4.93
CA SER A 108 -4.13 2.41 5.26
C SER A 108 -5.25 2.76 4.29
N ARG A 109 -5.72 1.75 3.54
CA ARG A 109 -6.88 1.91 2.67
C ARG A 109 -8.16 2.15 3.48
N ASP A 110 -8.29 1.51 4.63
CA ASP A 110 -9.47 1.64 5.48
C ASP A 110 -9.60 3.08 6.02
N GLU A 111 -8.48 3.70 6.39
CA GLU A 111 -8.43 5.12 6.78
C GLU A 111 -8.78 6.05 5.60
N ALA A 112 -8.18 5.81 4.43
CA ALA A 112 -8.49 6.57 3.23
C ALA A 112 -9.98 6.49 2.84
N ASP A 113 -10.58 5.30 2.93
CA ASP A 113 -12.00 5.08 2.68
C ASP A 113 -12.89 5.81 3.72
N SER A 114 -12.42 5.97 4.96
CA SER A 114 -13.13 6.75 5.98
C SER A 114 -13.22 8.21 5.58
N TYR A 115 -12.08 8.82 5.23
CA TYR A 115 -12.04 10.21 4.78
C TYR A 115 -12.82 10.45 3.49
N SER A 116 -12.80 9.48 2.57
CA SER A 116 -13.62 9.56 1.36
C SER A 116 -15.13 9.61 1.68
N LYS A 117 -15.60 8.83 2.65
CA LYS A 117 -17.00 8.85 3.11
C LYS A 117 -17.39 10.17 3.78
N GLU A 118 -16.42 10.85 4.39
CA GLU A 118 -16.58 12.19 4.96
C GLU A 118 -16.57 13.30 3.88
N GLY A 119 -16.40 12.94 2.60
CA GLY A 119 -16.45 13.86 1.48
C GLY A 119 -15.10 14.49 1.14
N LEU A 120 -14.00 14.07 1.77
CA LEU A 120 -12.66 14.47 1.35
C LEU A 120 -12.24 13.72 0.09
N ARG A 121 -11.32 14.34 -0.66
CA ARG A 121 -10.81 13.75 -1.88
C ARG A 121 -9.63 12.85 -1.56
N VAL A 122 -9.63 11.66 -2.15
CA VAL A 122 -8.56 10.68 -1.98
C VAL A 122 -7.91 10.42 -3.32
N TYR A 123 -6.58 10.54 -3.35
CA TYR A 123 -5.76 10.23 -4.52
C TYR A 123 -4.92 8.99 -4.26
N ASP A 124 -5.06 8.00 -5.15
CA ASP A 124 -4.22 6.80 -5.18
C ASP A 124 -2.91 7.12 -5.91
N ILE A 125 -1.80 7.11 -5.18
CA ILE A 125 -0.47 7.47 -5.69
C ILE A 125 0.45 6.26 -5.68
N ALA A 126 1.21 6.10 -6.75
CA ALA A 126 2.26 5.09 -6.83
C ALA A 126 3.27 5.30 -5.69
N MET A 127 3.45 4.26 -4.87
CA MET A 127 4.34 4.34 -3.72
C MET A 127 5.82 4.47 -4.14
N PRO A 128 6.55 5.50 -3.69
CA PRO A 128 8.00 5.58 -3.85
C PRO A 128 8.71 4.36 -3.27
N ALA A 129 9.80 3.93 -3.92
CA ALA A 129 10.52 2.72 -3.54
C ALA A 129 11.12 2.80 -2.12
N GLU A 130 11.48 4.01 -1.68
CA GLU A 130 11.97 4.31 -0.33
C GLU A 130 10.92 3.97 0.72
N ILE A 131 9.68 4.39 0.48
CA ILE A 131 8.53 4.17 1.37
C ILE A 131 8.17 2.68 1.37
N HIS A 132 8.16 2.03 0.19
CA HIS A 132 7.94 0.59 0.07
C HIS A 132 8.93 -0.24 0.91
N ARG A 133 10.25 0.04 0.80
CA ARG A 133 11.29 -0.64 1.61
C ARG A 133 11.16 -0.35 3.09
N TRP A 134 10.60 0.80 3.45
CA TRP A 134 10.39 1.19 4.85
C TRP A 134 9.20 0.45 5.47
N ILE A 135 8.03 0.47 4.82
CA ILE A 135 6.83 -0.26 5.28
C ILE A 135 7.06 -1.77 5.29
N GLU A 136 7.78 -2.33 4.31
CA GLU A 136 8.10 -3.77 4.28
C GLU A 136 8.88 -4.20 5.53
N ARG A 137 9.91 -3.43 5.91
CA ARG A 137 10.68 -3.69 7.14
C ARG A 137 9.85 -3.50 8.41
N TYR A 138 8.96 -2.51 8.43
CA TYR A 138 8.05 -2.29 9.56
C TYR A 138 7.10 -3.49 9.74
N VAL A 139 6.49 -3.96 8.64
CA VAL A 139 5.61 -5.14 8.62
C VAL A 139 6.34 -6.39 9.07
N LEU A 140 7.54 -6.65 8.54
CA LEU A 140 8.35 -7.81 8.93
C LEU A 140 8.74 -7.82 10.42
N LYS A 141 8.94 -6.64 11.02
CA LYS A 141 9.32 -6.51 12.43
C LYS A 141 8.14 -6.74 13.38
N HIS A 142 6.97 -6.19 13.07
CA HIS A 142 5.84 -6.15 14.01
C HIS A 142 4.75 -7.20 13.72
N ARG A 143 4.75 -7.82 12.53
CA ARG A 143 3.81 -8.90 12.26
C ARG A 143 4.27 -10.17 12.99
N PRO A 144 3.42 -10.79 13.82
CA PRO A 144 3.78 -12.04 14.48
C PRO A 144 4.13 -13.09 13.42
N GLN A 145 5.32 -13.67 13.53
CA GLN A 145 5.72 -14.84 12.76
C GLN A 145 4.77 -15.97 13.17
N THR A 146 3.71 -16.21 12.38
CA THR A 146 2.97 -17.45 12.52
C THR A 146 3.95 -18.56 12.18
N SER A 147 4.42 -19.30 13.18
CA SER A 147 5.14 -20.54 12.95
C SER A 147 4.23 -21.43 12.11
N GLU A 148 4.51 -21.53 10.82
CA GLU A 148 3.93 -22.59 10.01
C GLU A 148 4.30 -23.89 10.71
N LYS A 149 3.30 -24.62 11.19
CA LYS A 149 3.51 -25.95 11.74
C LYS A 149 4.09 -26.81 10.62
N GLN A 150 5.41 -27.06 10.68
CA GLN A 150 6.00 -28.20 9.99
C GLN A 150 5.28 -29.46 10.49
N GLY A 151 4.42 -30.00 9.63
CA GLY A 151 3.52 -31.08 9.97
C GLY A 151 2.66 -31.56 8.81
N HIS A 152 3.17 -31.52 7.58
CA HIS A 152 2.71 -32.47 6.57
C HIS A 152 3.86 -33.46 6.32
N GLN A 153 3.86 -34.53 7.11
CA GLN A 153 4.71 -35.67 6.88
C GLN A 153 4.19 -36.36 5.62
N ILE A 154 4.83 -36.09 4.49
CA ILE A 154 4.62 -36.88 3.27
C ILE A 154 5.19 -38.27 3.60
N PRO A 155 4.39 -39.35 3.61
CA PRO A 155 4.95 -40.69 3.81
C PRO A 155 5.89 -41.00 2.64
N PRO A 156 7.05 -41.66 2.88
CA PRO A 156 7.99 -41.95 1.82
C PRO A 156 7.33 -42.89 0.78
N PRO A 157 7.68 -42.74 -0.51
CA PRO A 157 7.22 -43.69 -1.52
C PRO A 157 8.00 -45.02 -1.40
N HIS A 158 7.54 -46.01 -2.19
CA HIS A 158 8.11 -47.33 -2.50
C HIS A 158 7.56 -48.51 -1.66
N GLU A 159 7.30 -49.71 -2.18
CA GLU A 159 7.05 -50.29 -3.51
C GLU A 159 6.61 -51.76 -3.25
N HIS A 160 5.63 -52.27 -4.00
CA HIS A 160 5.25 -53.68 -4.23
C HIS A 160 5.30 -54.73 -3.09
N ILE A 161 4.14 -55.26 -2.67
CA ILE A 161 3.93 -56.72 -2.49
C ILE A 161 2.49 -57.11 -2.91
N ILE A 162 2.42 -57.96 -3.94
CA ILE A 162 1.27 -58.78 -4.36
C ILE A 162 1.00 -59.85 -3.28
N VAL A 163 -0.24 -60.39 -3.23
CA VAL A 163 -0.75 -61.60 -2.52
C VAL A 163 -1.72 -61.20 -1.37
N ALA A 164 -2.99 -61.58 -1.31
CA ALA A 164 -3.81 -62.55 -2.03
C ALA A 164 -5.27 -62.08 -2.08
N SER A 165 -5.91 -62.25 -3.24
CA SER A 165 -7.37 -62.30 -3.34
C SER A 165 -7.87 -63.56 -2.64
N LYS A 166 -8.74 -63.42 -1.65
CA LYS A 166 -9.62 -64.51 -1.21
C LYS A 166 -10.89 -63.97 -0.57
N SER A 167 -11.94 -63.86 -1.38
CA SER A 167 -13.27 -64.40 -1.10
C SER A 167 -14.22 -64.05 -2.24
N ILE A 168 -15.17 -64.94 -2.51
CA ILE A 168 -16.24 -64.88 -3.52
C ILE A 168 -15.80 -65.43 -4.89
N ILE A 169 -15.92 -66.74 -5.07
CA ILE A 169 -17.02 -67.36 -5.84
C ILE A 169 -17.24 -68.78 -5.31
N ASP A 170 -18.53 -69.03 -5.09
CA ASP A 170 -19.18 -70.25 -4.66
C ASP A 170 -18.91 -71.44 -5.59
N ARG A 171 -18.93 -72.62 -4.95
CA ARG A 171 -19.50 -73.90 -5.41
C ARG A 171 -19.82 -74.05 -6.90
N SER A 172 -19.13 -74.99 -7.54
CA SER A 172 -19.82 -76.02 -8.33
C SER A 172 -19.19 -77.39 -8.09
N ASN A 173 -19.88 -78.20 -7.27
CA ASN A 173 -19.93 -79.65 -7.46
C ASN A 173 -20.31 -79.94 -8.92
N ASN A 174 -19.66 -80.89 -9.59
CA ASN A 174 -20.14 -82.27 -9.68
C ASN A 174 -19.10 -83.10 -10.46
N GLY A 175 -19.16 -84.43 -10.29
CA GLY A 175 -18.24 -85.40 -10.88
C GLY A 175 -18.35 -85.60 -12.39
#